data_AF-A0A6H1LI94-F1
#
_entry.id   AF-A0A6H1LI94-F1
#
_cell.length_a   1.000
_cell.length_b   1.000
_cell.length_c   1.000
_cell.angle_alpha   90.00
_cell.angle_beta   90.00
_cell.angle_gamma   90.00
#
_symmetry.space_group_name_H-M   'P 1'
#
loop_
_entity.id
_entity.type
_entity.pdbx_description
1 polymer ?
#
loop_
_entity_poly.entity_id
_entity_poly.type
_entity_poly.pdbx_seq_one_letter_code
_entity_poly.pdbx_strand_id
1 'polypeptide(L)'
;MSCQFVIPSDEVRPAALADLGPDCPLGLWARGDDQLTQLTASAVAVTGNRNATEQAITRARAFATAVAEAGHTVTATLAYGVDSAAHRAADLAGRATLAVLPRGLDRAHPHDHAQLLSSVPATGGAVVSLYRPGTEASGATLRASASLLAALVRAVILIEALDHAEAAIHTAQVAADLRPLLTPPATEDIRADGSARLLAEQRAVLVPNPARALALL
;
A
#
# COMPACT_ATOMS: atom_id res chain seq x y z
N MET A 1 -23.51 -0.41 -5.54
CA MET A 1 -22.20 -1.05 -5.74
C MET A 1 -22.03 -2.10 -4.65
N SER A 2 -22.02 -3.38 -5.02
CA SER A 2 -21.87 -4.51 -4.09
C SER A 2 -20.41 -4.66 -3.65
N CYS A 3 -20.19 -5.03 -2.39
CA CYS A 3 -18.92 -5.55 -1.91
C CYS A 3 -19.07 -7.07 -1.77
N GLN A 4 -18.04 -7.83 -2.12
CA GLN A 4 -18.04 -9.29 -2.01
C GLN A 4 -17.02 -9.73 -0.96
N PHE A 5 -17.26 -10.87 -0.32
CA PHE A 5 -16.28 -11.49 0.58
C PHE A 5 -15.61 -12.65 -0.16
N VAL A 6 -14.34 -12.47 -0.49
CA VAL A 6 -13.51 -13.41 -1.25
C VAL A 6 -12.90 -14.44 -0.30
N ILE A 7 -13.11 -15.72 -0.58
CA ILE A 7 -12.71 -16.87 0.24
C ILE A 7 -11.63 -17.72 -0.47
N PRO A 8 -11.01 -18.71 0.19
CA PRO A 8 -9.89 -19.50 -0.38
C PRO A 8 -10.24 -20.29 -1.64
N SER A 9 -11.49 -20.66 -1.81
CA SER A 9 -11.98 -21.41 -2.98
C SER A 9 -12.26 -20.53 -4.20
N ASP A 10 -12.24 -19.20 -4.06
CA ASP A 10 -12.57 -18.29 -5.15
C ASP A 10 -11.34 -18.05 -6.04
N GLU A 11 -11.52 -18.12 -7.36
CA GLU A 11 -10.43 -17.89 -8.33
C GLU A 11 -9.87 -16.47 -8.27
N VAL A 12 -10.67 -15.51 -7.79
CA VAL A 12 -10.28 -14.10 -7.63
C VAL A 12 -9.42 -13.84 -6.39
N ARG A 13 -9.14 -14.86 -5.57
CA ARG A 13 -8.31 -14.71 -4.37
C ARG A 13 -6.85 -14.43 -4.75
N PRO A 14 -6.23 -13.37 -4.21
CA PRO A 14 -4.80 -13.14 -4.39
C PRO A 14 -3.97 -14.27 -3.78
N ALA A 15 -3.19 -14.95 -4.61
CA ALA A 15 -2.29 -16.03 -4.16
C ALA A 15 -1.26 -15.55 -3.12
N ALA A 16 -0.82 -14.29 -3.22
CA ALA A 16 0.17 -13.68 -2.33
C ALA A 16 -0.28 -13.58 -0.86
N LEU A 17 -1.58 -13.77 -0.56
CA LEU A 17 -2.05 -13.88 0.82
C LEU A 17 -1.47 -15.11 1.54
N ALA A 18 -1.11 -16.17 0.81
CA ALA A 18 -0.52 -17.36 1.39
C ALA A 18 0.85 -17.10 2.04
N ASP A 19 1.55 -16.04 1.63
CA ASP A 19 2.86 -15.65 2.18
C ASP A 19 2.77 -15.25 3.66
N LEU A 20 1.58 -14.88 4.15
CA LEU A 20 1.33 -14.63 5.58
C LEU A 20 1.35 -15.90 6.43
N GLY A 21 1.42 -17.09 5.83
CA GLY A 21 1.55 -18.36 6.56
C GLY A 21 0.41 -18.58 7.57
N PRO A 22 0.71 -18.84 8.85
CA PRO A 22 -0.31 -19.02 9.89
C PRO A 22 -1.25 -17.82 10.07
N ASP A 23 -0.79 -16.62 9.72
CA ASP A 23 -1.57 -15.38 9.81
C ASP A 23 -2.39 -15.11 8.53
N CYS A 24 -2.41 -16.04 7.58
CA CYS A 24 -3.18 -15.92 6.34
C CYS A 24 -4.68 -15.78 6.66
N PRO A 25 -5.34 -14.70 6.19
CA PRO A 25 -6.74 -14.48 6.50
C PRO A 25 -7.65 -15.49 5.80
N LEU A 26 -8.75 -15.89 6.46
CA LEU A 26 -9.76 -16.75 5.85
C LEU A 26 -10.35 -16.12 4.58
N GLY A 27 -10.45 -14.81 4.51
CA GLY A 27 -10.91 -14.09 3.33
C GLY A 27 -10.74 -12.60 3.49
N LEU A 28 -11.12 -11.85 2.45
CA LEU A 28 -11.14 -10.40 2.48
C LEU A 28 -12.38 -9.86 1.77
N TRP A 29 -12.84 -8.70 2.19
CA TRP A 29 -13.83 -7.93 1.48
C TRP A 29 -13.19 -7.21 0.32
N ALA A 30 -13.82 -7.26 -0.85
CA ALA A 30 -13.36 -6.59 -2.05
C ALA A 30 -14.51 -5.79 -2.71
N ARG A 31 -14.13 -4.68 -3.33
CA ARG A 31 -14.95 -3.89 -4.26
C ARG A 31 -14.14 -3.67 -5.53
N GLY A 32 -14.65 -4.14 -6.67
CA GLY A 32 -13.87 -4.26 -7.91
C GLY A 32 -13.11 -5.59 -7.98
N ASP A 33 -13.71 -6.66 -7.49
CA ASP A 33 -13.13 -8.00 -7.33
C ASP A 33 -12.78 -8.70 -8.65
N ASP A 34 -13.50 -8.42 -9.74
CA ASP A 34 -13.24 -8.99 -11.08
C ASP A 34 -11.80 -8.76 -11.58
N GLN A 35 -11.14 -7.70 -11.10
CA GLN A 35 -9.77 -7.34 -11.48
C GLN A 35 -8.73 -7.69 -10.40
N LEU A 36 -9.15 -8.22 -9.25
CA LEU A 36 -8.31 -8.31 -8.06
C LEU A 36 -7.04 -9.17 -8.27
N THR A 37 -7.16 -10.31 -8.95
CA THR A 37 -6.01 -11.17 -9.28
C THR A 37 -5.01 -10.45 -10.20
N GLN A 38 -5.50 -9.71 -11.21
CA GLN A 38 -4.65 -8.98 -12.15
C GLN A 38 -3.94 -7.79 -11.48
N LEU A 39 -4.68 -7.04 -10.66
CA LEU A 39 -4.16 -5.91 -9.90
C LEU A 39 -3.06 -6.37 -8.94
N THR A 40 -3.30 -7.45 -8.18
CA THR A 40 -2.33 -7.97 -7.19
C THR A 40 -1.10 -8.63 -7.82
N ALA A 41 -1.22 -9.24 -9.00
CA ALA A 41 -0.09 -9.86 -9.70
C ALA A 41 1.05 -8.87 -10.04
N SER A 42 0.72 -7.59 -10.21
CA SER A 42 1.67 -6.52 -10.57
C SER A 42 1.76 -5.42 -9.51
N ALA A 43 1.17 -5.64 -8.33
CA ALA A 43 1.00 -4.59 -7.33
C ALA A 43 2.32 -4.20 -6.65
N VAL A 44 2.56 -2.90 -6.51
CA VAL A 44 3.71 -2.35 -5.79
C VAL A 44 3.19 -1.34 -4.78
N ALA A 45 3.58 -1.50 -3.51
CA ALA A 45 3.21 -0.52 -2.51
C ALA A 45 4.09 0.72 -2.61
N VAL A 46 3.49 1.91 -2.59
CA VAL A 46 4.19 3.18 -2.35
C VAL A 46 3.56 3.79 -1.11
N THR A 47 4.26 3.70 0.01
CA THR A 47 3.70 4.02 1.33
C THR A 47 4.69 4.73 2.23
N GLY A 48 4.20 5.35 3.31
CA GLY A 48 5.03 6.09 4.26
C GLY A 48 4.22 6.89 5.28
N ASN A 49 4.84 7.93 5.82
CA ASN A 49 4.28 8.76 6.87
C ASN A 49 2.97 9.43 6.46
N ARG A 50 2.06 9.50 7.44
CA ARG A 50 0.80 10.25 7.33
C ARG A 50 1.01 11.76 7.37
N ASN A 51 1.99 12.20 8.17
CA ASN A 51 2.41 13.59 8.26
C ASN A 51 3.75 13.80 7.52
N ALA A 52 3.75 13.47 6.23
CA ALA A 52 4.95 13.46 5.41
C ALA A 52 5.50 14.87 5.16
N THR A 53 6.82 14.97 4.99
CA THR A 53 7.46 16.20 4.49
C THR A 53 7.02 16.52 3.05
N GLU A 54 7.11 17.78 2.62
CA GLU A 54 6.84 18.15 1.22
C GLU A 54 7.77 17.42 0.24
N GLN A 55 9.01 17.19 0.66
CA GLN A 55 9.97 16.39 -0.10
C GLN A 55 9.51 14.94 -0.23
N ALA A 56 9.02 14.31 0.85
CA ALA A 56 8.45 12.98 0.81
C ALA A 56 7.19 12.91 -0.08
N ILE A 57 6.31 13.91 -0.05
CA ILE A 57 5.17 13.98 -0.97
C ILE A 57 5.64 14.05 -2.43
N THR A 58 6.65 14.86 -2.72
CA THR A 58 7.22 14.99 -4.07
C THR A 58 7.83 13.67 -4.53
N ARG A 59 8.58 12.97 -3.66
CA ARG A 59 9.13 11.65 -3.95
C ARG A 59 8.01 10.62 -4.16
N ALA A 60 7.02 10.57 -3.28
CA ALA A 60 5.88 9.66 -3.39
C ALA A 60 5.20 9.77 -4.76
N ARG A 61 4.96 11.00 -5.24
CA ARG A 61 4.42 11.24 -6.58
C ARG A 61 5.35 10.71 -7.67
N ALA A 62 6.63 11.05 -7.63
CA ALA A 62 7.59 10.61 -8.64
C ALA A 62 7.72 9.08 -8.73
N PHE A 63 7.80 8.39 -7.59
CA PHE A 63 7.86 6.93 -7.54
C PHE A 63 6.54 6.30 -8.00
N ALA A 64 5.39 6.79 -7.51
CA ALA A 64 4.09 6.25 -7.89
C ALA A 64 3.77 6.46 -9.38
N THR A 65 4.08 7.63 -9.95
CA THR A 65 3.93 7.87 -11.39
C THR A 65 4.78 6.89 -12.19
N ALA A 66 6.06 6.71 -11.84
CA ALA A 66 6.93 5.79 -12.57
C ALA A 66 6.47 4.32 -12.47
N VAL A 67 6.03 3.88 -11.29
CA VAL A 67 5.45 2.55 -11.06
C VAL A 67 4.21 2.35 -11.93
N ALA A 68 3.29 3.32 -11.94
CA ALA A 68 2.08 3.29 -12.73
C ALA A 68 2.37 3.28 -14.24
N GLU A 69 3.26 4.13 -14.72
CA GLU A 69 3.65 4.23 -16.14
C GLU A 69 4.32 2.95 -16.64
N ALA A 70 5.09 2.27 -15.77
CA ALA A 70 5.69 0.97 -16.04
C ALA A 70 4.68 -0.20 -16.05
N GLY A 71 3.39 0.06 -15.81
CA GLY A 71 2.33 -0.94 -15.87
C GLY A 71 2.10 -1.72 -14.57
N HIS A 72 2.70 -1.29 -13.46
CA HIS A 72 2.44 -1.86 -12.14
C HIS A 72 1.24 -1.20 -11.47
N THR A 73 0.52 -1.97 -10.64
CA THR A 73 -0.60 -1.45 -9.86
C THR A 73 -0.08 -0.73 -8.60
N VAL A 74 -0.24 0.59 -8.53
CA VAL A 74 0.12 1.34 -7.31
C VAL A 74 -0.85 0.98 -6.19
N THR A 75 -0.31 0.56 -5.05
CA THR A 75 -1.09 0.06 -3.91
C THR A 75 -0.73 0.82 -2.63
N ALA A 76 -1.72 1.22 -1.83
CA ALA A 76 -1.49 1.85 -0.52
C ALA A 76 -2.74 1.77 0.37
N THR A 77 -2.68 2.31 1.61
CA THR A 77 -3.81 2.24 2.56
C THR A 77 -4.80 3.40 2.47
N LEU A 78 -4.67 4.28 1.47
CA LEU A 78 -5.42 5.54 1.35
C LEU A 78 -5.27 6.51 2.55
N ALA A 79 -4.27 6.32 3.41
CA ALA A 79 -3.99 7.24 4.51
C ALA A 79 -3.59 8.65 4.01
N TYR A 80 -3.52 9.62 4.92
CA TYR A 80 -2.90 10.93 4.63
C TYR A 80 -1.43 10.77 4.20
N GLY A 81 -0.86 11.85 3.67
CA GLY A 81 0.56 11.92 3.37
C GLY A 81 0.94 11.11 2.13
N VAL A 82 1.90 10.19 2.29
CA VAL A 82 2.48 9.43 1.18
C VAL A 82 1.43 8.60 0.43
N ASP A 83 0.58 7.90 1.15
CA ASP A 83 -0.40 6.96 0.56
C ASP A 83 -1.38 7.67 -0.38
N SER A 84 -1.98 8.78 0.05
CA SER A 84 -2.89 9.54 -0.82
C SER A 84 -2.18 10.24 -1.96
N ALA A 85 -0.92 10.68 -1.77
CA ALA A 85 -0.10 11.21 -2.85
C ALA A 85 0.20 10.16 -3.92
N ALA A 86 0.46 8.91 -3.53
CA ALA A 86 0.70 7.80 -4.43
C ALA A 86 -0.54 7.45 -5.26
N HIS A 87 -1.70 7.29 -4.61
CA HIS A 87 -2.96 7.04 -5.32
C HIS A 87 -3.29 8.14 -6.33
N ARG A 88 -3.18 9.41 -5.93
CA ARG A 88 -3.45 10.55 -6.83
C ARG A 88 -2.48 10.60 -8.01
N ALA A 89 -1.21 10.29 -7.79
CA ALA A 89 -0.22 10.28 -8.86
C ALA A 89 -0.49 9.19 -9.91
N ALA A 90 -0.90 8.00 -9.47
CA ALA A 90 -1.29 6.91 -10.37
C ALA A 90 -2.61 7.20 -11.11
N ASP A 91 -3.59 7.79 -10.43
CA ASP A 91 -4.86 8.23 -11.00
C ASP A 91 -4.64 9.28 -12.10
N LEU A 92 -3.76 10.27 -11.86
CA LEU A 92 -3.34 11.26 -12.86
C LEU A 92 -2.63 10.64 -14.07
N ALA A 93 -1.95 9.51 -13.89
CA ALA A 93 -1.34 8.74 -14.98
C ALA A 93 -2.37 7.85 -15.73
N GLY A 94 -3.65 7.87 -15.33
CA GLY A 94 -4.72 7.09 -15.94
C GLY A 94 -4.59 5.58 -15.67
N ARG A 95 -4.00 5.20 -14.54
CA ARG A 95 -3.74 3.80 -14.17
C ARG A 95 -4.56 3.37 -12.96
N ALA A 96 -4.99 2.12 -12.97
CA ALA A 96 -5.71 1.51 -11.87
C ALA A 96 -4.83 1.44 -10.61
N THR A 97 -5.47 1.56 -9.44
CA THR A 97 -4.81 1.43 -8.14
C THR A 97 -5.54 0.41 -7.26
N LEU A 98 -4.83 -0.12 -6.27
CA LEU A 98 -5.40 -1.01 -5.26
C LEU A 98 -5.33 -0.34 -3.89
N ALA A 99 -6.47 -0.16 -3.24
CA ALA A 99 -6.54 0.44 -1.90
C ALA A 99 -6.77 -0.63 -0.84
N VAL A 100 -5.94 -0.65 0.20
CA VAL A 100 -6.04 -1.58 1.34
C VAL A 100 -6.54 -0.83 2.57
N LEU A 101 -7.83 -0.95 2.90
CA LEU A 101 -8.42 -0.18 3.99
C LEU A 101 -8.23 -0.85 5.36
N PRO A 102 -7.99 -0.05 6.42
CA PRO A 102 -7.94 -0.54 7.80
C PRO A 102 -9.33 -0.66 8.45
N ARG A 103 -10.39 -0.81 7.65
CA ARG A 103 -11.79 -0.68 8.09
C ARG A 103 -12.76 -1.24 7.04
N GLY A 104 -14.07 -1.21 7.31
CA GLY A 104 -15.07 -1.56 6.31
C GLY A 104 -14.99 -0.71 5.03
N LEU A 105 -15.38 -1.29 3.88
CA LEU A 105 -15.29 -0.65 2.56
C LEU A 105 -16.34 0.43 2.28
N ASP A 106 -17.27 0.63 3.21
CA ASP A 106 -18.39 1.57 3.13
C ASP A 106 -17.97 3.03 3.33
N ARG A 107 -16.79 3.28 3.93
CA ARG A 107 -16.34 4.63 4.31
C ARG A 107 -14.82 4.76 4.16
N ALA A 108 -14.36 5.94 3.76
CA ALA A 108 -12.95 6.26 3.71
C ALA A 108 -12.34 6.44 5.11
N HIS A 109 -11.05 6.19 5.23
CA HIS A 109 -10.26 6.57 6.39
C HIS A 109 -8.92 7.10 5.92
N PRO A 110 -8.68 8.42 6.05
CA PRO A 110 -9.53 9.45 6.68
C PRO A 110 -10.82 9.77 5.91
N HIS A 111 -11.79 10.44 6.57
CA HIS A 111 -13.09 10.78 5.97
C HIS A 111 -12.95 11.69 4.74
N ASP A 112 -12.00 12.63 4.76
CA ASP A 112 -11.72 13.58 3.67
C ASP A 112 -11.32 12.89 2.35
N HIS A 113 -10.91 11.63 2.41
CA HIS A 113 -10.54 10.84 1.24
C HIS A 113 -11.73 10.08 0.63
N ALA A 114 -12.98 10.43 0.95
CA ALA A 114 -14.17 9.83 0.35
C ALA A 114 -14.15 9.87 -1.19
N GLN A 115 -13.78 11.01 -1.78
CA GLN A 115 -13.68 11.15 -3.23
C GLN A 115 -12.56 10.27 -3.80
N LEU A 116 -11.40 10.23 -3.14
CA LEU A 116 -10.28 9.39 -3.58
C LEU A 116 -10.64 7.90 -3.49
N LEU A 117 -11.31 7.46 -2.41
CA LEU A 117 -11.82 6.11 -2.28
C LEU A 117 -12.81 5.75 -3.40
N SER A 118 -13.66 6.70 -3.81
CA SER A 118 -14.61 6.49 -4.91
C SER A 118 -13.94 6.45 -6.29
N SER A 119 -12.80 7.12 -6.48
CA SER A 119 -12.11 7.13 -7.77
C SER A 119 -11.41 5.81 -8.07
N VAL A 120 -10.90 5.11 -7.04
CA VAL A 120 -10.19 3.82 -7.19
C VAL A 120 -10.97 2.82 -8.06
N PRO A 121 -12.20 2.40 -7.73
CA PRO A 121 -12.95 1.48 -8.61
C PRO A 121 -13.43 2.14 -9.90
N ALA A 122 -13.62 3.47 -9.93
CA ALA A 122 -14.06 4.18 -11.13
C ALA A 122 -13.01 4.18 -12.25
N THR A 123 -11.72 4.03 -11.90
CA THR A 123 -10.60 3.92 -12.84
C THR A 123 -10.12 2.48 -13.07
N GLY A 124 -10.96 1.49 -12.75
CA GLY A 124 -10.66 0.07 -12.94
C GLY A 124 -9.78 -0.54 -11.84
N GLY A 125 -9.61 0.17 -10.72
CA GLY A 125 -8.94 -0.34 -9.52
C GLY A 125 -9.86 -1.14 -8.61
N ALA A 126 -9.32 -1.54 -7.46
CA ALA A 126 -10.06 -2.27 -6.44
C ALA A 126 -9.78 -1.74 -5.04
N VAL A 127 -10.72 -1.98 -4.14
CA VAL A 127 -10.58 -1.66 -2.71
C VAL A 127 -10.78 -2.93 -1.91
N VAL A 128 -9.86 -3.24 -1.01
CA VAL A 128 -9.87 -4.44 -0.19
C VAL A 128 -9.76 -4.14 1.30
N SER A 129 -10.30 -5.03 2.13
CA SER A 129 -10.21 -4.96 3.59
C SER A 129 -10.44 -6.32 4.23
N LEU A 130 -9.83 -6.58 5.39
CA LEU A 130 -10.15 -7.76 6.20
C LEU A 130 -11.48 -7.63 6.95
N TYR A 131 -12.06 -6.42 6.97
CA TYR A 131 -13.17 -6.08 7.84
C TYR A 131 -14.45 -5.82 7.06
N ARG A 132 -15.56 -6.32 7.60
CA ARG A 132 -16.89 -6.15 7.00
C ARG A 132 -17.30 -4.67 6.94
N PRO A 133 -18.21 -4.31 6.02
CA PRO A 133 -18.84 -2.99 6.03
C PRO A 133 -19.40 -2.63 7.42
N GLY A 134 -19.19 -1.38 7.83
CA GLY A 134 -19.57 -0.85 9.15
C GLY A 134 -18.51 -1.01 10.24
N THR A 135 -17.39 -1.70 9.98
CA THR A 135 -16.26 -1.73 10.93
C THR A 135 -15.50 -0.41 10.89
N GLU A 136 -15.28 0.20 12.06
CA GLU A 136 -14.46 1.41 12.22
C GLU A 136 -12.96 1.10 12.34
N ALA A 137 -12.12 2.09 12.06
CA ALA A 137 -10.67 1.95 12.18
C ALA A 137 -10.21 1.96 13.64
N SER A 138 -9.21 1.14 13.98
CA SER A 138 -8.54 1.07 15.28
C SER A 138 -7.06 0.75 15.10
N GLY A 139 -6.24 0.84 16.15
CA GLY A 139 -4.83 0.44 16.08
C GLY A 139 -4.63 -1.00 15.61
N ALA A 140 -5.51 -1.92 16.02
CA ALA A 140 -5.45 -3.31 15.58
C ALA A 140 -5.74 -3.47 14.08
N THR A 141 -6.77 -2.77 13.58
CA THR A 141 -7.14 -2.86 12.17
C THR A 141 -6.12 -2.18 11.26
N LEU A 142 -5.47 -1.13 11.75
CA LEU A 142 -4.33 -0.48 11.09
C LEU A 142 -3.16 -1.45 10.91
N ARG A 143 -2.74 -2.14 11.97
CA ARG A 143 -1.69 -3.16 11.89
C ARG A 143 -2.06 -4.30 10.95
N ALA A 144 -3.29 -4.79 11.02
CA ALA A 144 -3.76 -5.85 10.14
C ALA A 144 -3.76 -5.42 8.66
N SER A 145 -4.20 -4.20 8.34
CA SER A 145 -4.12 -3.68 6.97
C SER A 145 -2.70 -3.44 6.48
N ALA A 146 -1.77 -3.12 7.38
CA ALA A 146 -0.36 -2.96 7.05
C ALA A 146 0.29 -4.31 6.69
N SER A 147 0.01 -5.37 7.46
CA SER A 147 0.40 -6.73 7.08
C SER A 147 -0.24 -7.17 5.75
N LEU A 148 -1.53 -6.88 5.56
CA LEU A 148 -2.23 -7.18 4.32
C LEU A 148 -1.62 -6.44 3.12
N LEU A 149 -1.31 -5.15 3.26
CA LEU A 149 -0.65 -4.35 2.22
C LEU A 149 0.69 -4.98 1.84
N ALA A 150 1.54 -5.27 2.82
CA ALA A 150 2.82 -5.92 2.59
C ALA A 150 2.65 -7.27 1.88
N ALA A 151 1.63 -8.05 2.22
CA ALA A 151 1.36 -9.36 1.63
C ALA A 151 0.77 -9.33 0.22
N LEU A 152 0.10 -8.25 -0.20
CA LEU A 152 -0.57 -8.18 -1.50
C LEU A 152 0.30 -7.66 -2.65
N VAL A 153 1.49 -7.11 -2.38
CA VAL A 153 2.30 -6.36 -3.35
C VAL A 153 3.66 -7.02 -3.61
N ARG A 154 4.17 -7.15 -4.83
CA ARG A 154 5.49 -7.78 -5.06
C ARG A 154 6.68 -7.09 -4.39
N ALA A 155 6.56 -5.80 -4.10
CA ALA A 155 7.58 -4.99 -3.45
C ALA A 155 6.94 -3.81 -2.72
N VAL A 156 7.62 -3.31 -1.69
CA VAL A 156 7.22 -2.11 -0.94
C VAL A 156 8.27 -1.02 -1.14
N ILE A 157 7.83 0.15 -1.59
CA ILE A 157 8.62 1.37 -1.66
C ILE A 157 8.21 2.25 -0.47
N LEU A 158 9.04 2.24 0.58
CA LEU A 158 8.85 3.03 1.78
C LEU A 158 9.50 4.41 1.59
N ILE A 159 8.68 5.45 1.37
CA ILE A 159 9.18 6.79 1.01
C ILE A 159 9.80 7.54 2.19
N GLU A 160 9.11 7.51 3.33
CA GLU A 160 9.49 8.19 4.57
C GLU A 160 8.72 7.54 5.71
N ALA A 161 9.37 7.22 6.82
CA ALA A 161 8.72 6.58 7.96
C ALA A 161 9.43 6.92 9.27
N LEU A 162 8.65 7.44 10.23
CA LEU A 162 9.05 7.66 11.62
C LEU A 162 9.25 6.30 12.30
N ASP A 163 10.27 6.17 13.14
CA ASP A 163 10.63 4.88 13.73
C ASP A 163 9.51 4.24 14.57
N HIS A 164 8.69 5.07 15.23
CA HIS A 164 7.58 4.60 16.06
C HIS A 164 6.22 4.71 15.34
N ALA A 165 6.20 5.07 14.04
CA ALA A 165 4.95 5.16 13.28
C ALA A 165 4.41 3.76 12.98
N GLU A 166 3.31 3.42 13.65
CA GLU A 166 2.82 2.05 13.73
C GLU A 166 2.52 1.41 12.37
N ALA A 167 1.87 2.10 11.42
CA ALA A 167 1.40 1.42 10.20
C ALA A 167 2.47 1.27 9.11
N ALA A 168 3.22 2.35 8.82
CA ALA A 168 4.19 2.36 7.71
C ALA A 168 5.44 1.52 8.04
N ILE A 169 6.00 1.67 9.26
CA ILE A 169 7.12 0.84 9.70
C ILE A 169 6.70 -0.63 9.84
N HIS A 170 5.51 -0.92 10.36
CA HIS A 170 5.02 -2.30 10.41
C HIS A 170 4.89 -2.90 9.00
N THR A 171 4.37 -2.14 8.03
CA THR A 171 4.33 -2.58 6.62
C THR A 171 5.73 -2.91 6.13
N ALA A 172 6.71 -2.04 6.41
CA ALA A 172 8.10 -2.24 6.00
C ALA A 172 8.74 -3.47 6.65
N GLN A 173 8.52 -3.69 7.95
CA GLN A 173 9.03 -4.86 8.67
C GLN A 173 8.46 -6.16 8.11
N VAL A 174 7.15 -6.24 7.94
CA VAL A 174 6.49 -7.41 7.32
C VAL A 174 7.00 -7.60 5.89
N ALA A 175 7.12 -6.51 5.12
CA ALA A 175 7.62 -6.60 3.75
C ALA A 175 9.04 -7.13 3.69
N ALA A 176 9.94 -6.67 4.56
CA ALA A 176 11.34 -7.10 4.57
C ALA A 176 11.50 -8.61 4.76
N ASP A 177 10.55 -9.28 5.42
CA ASP A 177 10.55 -10.73 5.63
C ASP A 177 9.92 -11.51 4.47
N LEU A 178 9.07 -10.87 3.67
CA LEU A 178 8.33 -11.53 2.59
C LEU A 178 8.84 -11.21 1.19
N ARG A 179 9.46 -10.03 0.98
CA ARG A 179 9.72 -9.46 -0.35
C ARG A 179 10.65 -8.25 -0.33
N PRO A 180 11.06 -7.71 -1.49
CA PRO A 180 11.89 -6.52 -1.54
C PRO A 180 11.26 -5.31 -0.84
N LEU A 181 11.97 -4.79 0.17
CA LEU A 181 11.73 -3.48 0.76
C LEU A 181 12.72 -2.48 0.15
N LEU A 182 12.20 -1.48 -0.53
CA LEU A 182 12.95 -0.42 -1.20
C LEU A 182 12.69 0.90 -0.49
N THR A 183 13.72 1.73 -0.35
CA THR A 183 13.56 3.06 0.24
C THR A 183 14.49 4.09 -0.40
N PRO A 184 14.02 5.32 -0.69
CA PRO A 184 14.92 6.38 -1.13
C PRO A 184 15.85 6.80 0.01
N PRO A 185 16.90 7.59 -0.29
CA PRO A 185 17.82 8.08 0.74
C PRO A 185 17.06 8.82 1.83
N ALA A 186 17.22 8.37 3.08
CA ALA A 186 16.63 9.04 4.22
C ALA A 186 17.11 10.50 4.29
N THR A 187 16.22 11.40 4.68
CA THR A 187 16.56 12.80 4.92
C THR A 187 17.06 12.96 6.36
N GLU A 188 17.59 14.13 6.69
CA GLU A 188 17.96 14.47 8.09
C GLU A 188 16.74 14.83 8.96
N ASP A 189 15.53 14.81 8.42
CA ASP A 189 14.30 15.04 9.20
C ASP A 189 14.02 13.81 10.07
N ILE A 190 13.67 14.05 11.34
CA ILE A 190 13.27 13.01 12.31
C ILE A 190 12.20 12.06 11.76
N ARG A 191 11.37 12.56 10.82
CA ARG A 191 10.36 11.76 10.14
C ARG A 191 10.90 10.63 9.30
N ALA A 192 12.18 10.66 8.94
CA ALA A 192 12.85 9.62 8.18
C ALA A 192 13.62 8.62 9.06
N ASP A 193 13.68 8.79 10.39
CA ASP A 193 14.50 7.97 11.30
C ASP A 193 14.27 6.45 11.15
N GLY A 194 13.01 6.03 10.98
CA GLY A 194 12.69 4.62 10.79
C GLY A 194 13.15 4.11 9.42
N SER A 195 13.07 4.93 8.38
CA SER A 195 13.64 4.60 7.06
C SER A 195 15.17 4.52 7.11
N ALA A 196 15.81 5.46 7.81
CA ALA A 196 17.25 5.48 8.04
C ALA A 196 17.71 4.23 8.81
N ARG A 197 16.98 3.85 9.87
CA ARG A 197 17.26 2.63 10.63
C ARG A 197 17.16 1.38 9.77
N LEU A 198 16.10 1.23 8.97
CA LEU A 198 15.92 0.08 8.08
C LEU A 198 17.04 -0.03 7.03
N LEU A 199 17.56 1.10 6.52
CA LEU A 199 18.75 1.13 5.66
C LEU A 199 20.01 0.70 6.41
N ALA A 200 20.23 1.24 7.61
CA ALA A 200 21.40 0.93 8.42
C ALA A 200 21.46 -0.55 8.83
N GLU A 201 20.31 -1.15 9.14
CA GLU A 201 20.14 -2.57 9.44
C GLU A 201 20.18 -3.48 8.19
N GLN A 202 20.35 -2.92 6.99
CA GLN A 202 20.31 -3.63 5.71
C GLN A 202 19.01 -4.42 5.49
N ARG A 203 17.91 -3.94 6.08
CA ARG A 203 16.56 -4.50 5.92
C ARG A 203 15.84 -3.92 4.71
N ALA A 204 16.31 -2.77 4.21
CA ALA A 204 15.82 -2.13 3.00
C ALA A 204 16.96 -1.90 1.98
N VAL A 205 16.63 -1.95 0.69
CA VAL A 205 17.55 -1.60 -0.40
C VAL A 205 17.39 -0.12 -0.74
N LEU A 206 18.51 0.60 -0.77
CA LEU A 206 18.56 2.00 -1.16
C LEU A 206 18.23 2.17 -2.66
N VAL A 207 17.21 2.98 -2.96
CA VAL A 207 16.78 3.33 -4.33
C VAL A 207 16.77 4.86 -4.51
N PRO A 208 17.83 5.48 -5.04
CA PRO A 208 17.94 6.94 -5.11
C PRO A 208 16.92 7.61 -6.04
N ASN A 209 16.33 6.85 -6.97
CA ASN A 209 15.38 7.36 -7.95
C ASN A 209 14.41 6.25 -8.39
N PRO A 210 13.31 6.62 -9.07
CA PRO A 210 12.32 5.65 -9.53
C PRO A 210 12.89 4.60 -10.51
N ALA A 211 13.81 4.98 -11.39
CA ALA A 211 14.40 4.05 -12.36
C ALA A 211 15.13 2.88 -11.67
N ARG A 212 15.86 3.16 -10.57
CA ARG A 212 16.51 2.10 -9.79
C ARG A 212 15.49 1.20 -9.08
N ALA A 213 14.39 1.77 -8.57
CA ALA A 213 13.34 0.95 -7.98
C ALA A 213 12.69 0.02 -9.01
N LEU A 214 12.34 0.53 -10.20
CA LEU A 214 11.76 -0.26 -11.28
C LEU A 214 12.67 -1.42 -11.72
N ALA A 215 13.99 -1.23 -11.73
CA ALA A 215 14.95 -2.29 -12.07
C ALA A 215 15.00 -3.45 -11.05
N LEU A 216 14.31 -3.33 -9.92
CA LEU A 216 14.27 -4.32 -8.84
C LEU A 216 12.85 -4.93 -8.63
N LEU A 217 11.87 -4.56 -9.47
CA LEU A 217 10.48 -5.07 -9.46
C LEU A 217 10.28 -6.29 -10.37
#